data_AF-A0A1X6X138-F1
#
_entry.id   AF-A0A1X6X138-F1
#
_cell.length_a   1.000
_cell.length_b   1.000
_cell.length_c   1.000
_cell.angle_alpha   90.00
_cell.angle_beta   90.00
_cell.angle_gamma   90.00
#
_symmetry.space_group_name_H-M   'P 1'
#
loop_
_entity.id
_entity.type
_entity.pdbx_description
1 polymer ?
#
loop_
_entity_poly.entity_id
_entity_poly.type
_entity_poly.pdbx_seq_one_letter_code
_entity_poly.pdbx_strand_id
1 'polypeptide(L)'
;MSNDGRLGWALGLVSVVGFPGACAIVCGIAMIIGGLMQRRKNPVARRTGRNAALFGASLVLSTAAFFAIMGIGIALENAGSDVEPFFNAFGPFVFAPLGIWMIIVGPLVAFIMGIVGLTVPVSREKAARILAKHAGVR
;
A
#
# COMPACT_ATOMS: atom_id res chain seq x y z
N MET A 1 -16.35 7.99 -15.33
CA MET A 1 -15.38 7.61 -14.27
C MET A 1 -15.95 6.49 -13.40
N SER A 2 -15.21 5.40 -13.19
CA SER A 2 -15.64 4.19 -12.43
C SER A 2 -16.18 4.53 -11.03
N ASN A 3 -17.31 3.94 -10.63
CA ASN A 3 -17.99 4.14 -9.35
C ASN A 3 -17.69 3.01 -8.33
N ASP A 4 -16.65 2.23 -8.58
CA ASP A 4 -16.54 0.89 -7.96
C ASP A 4 -15.33 0.81 -7.01
N GLY A 5 -14.56 1.89 -6.87
CA GLY A 5 -13.42 1.95 -5.96
C GLY A 5 -12.10 1.40 -6.50
N ARG A 6 -12.12 0.77 -7.68
CA ARG A 6 -10.98 0.07 -8.29
C ARG A 6 -9.80 0.94 -8.72
N LEU A 7 -9.98 2.25 -8.90
CA LEU A 7 -8.96 3.12 -9.50
C LEU A 7 -7.68 3.19 -8.65
N GLY A 8 -7.79 3.22 -7.32
CA GLY A 8 -6.61 3.19 -6.44
C GLY A 8 -5.83 1.87 -6.56
N TRP A 9 -6.52 0.73 -6.62
CA TRP A 9 -5.88 -0.58 -6.78
C TRP A 9 -5.31 -0.81 -8.19
N ALA A 10 -5.99 -0.32 -9.22
CA ALA A 10 -5.49 -0.38 -10.60
C ALA A 10 -4.22 0.46 -10.78
N LEU A 11 -4.13 1.62 -10.14
CA LEU A 11 -2.90 2.41 -10.07
C LEU A 11 -1.79 1.69 -9.29
N GLY A 12 -2.16 0.78 -8.40
CA GLY A 12 -1.23 -0.10 -7.70
C GLY A 12 -0.46 -1.05 -8.62
N LEU A 13 -0.97 -1.38 -9.81
CA LEU A 13 -0.27 -2.23 -10.78
C LEU A 13 0.97 -1.55 -11.38
N VAL A 14 1.03 -0.21 -11.33
CA VAL A 14 2.20 0.56 -11.78
C VAL A 14 3.42 0.29 -10.88
N SER A 15 3.23 -0.24 -9.66
CA SER A 15 4.32 -0.67 -8.77
C SER A 15 5.21 -1.76 -9.35
N VAL A 16 4.70 -2.58 -10.27
CA VAL A 16 5.39 -3.79 -10.74
C VAL A 16 6.40 -3.48 -11.86
N VAL A 17 6.37 -2.27 -12.41
CA VAL A 17 7.09 -1.92 -13.65
C VAL A 17 8.49 -1.29 -13.39
N GLY A 18 8.97 -1.19 -12.14
CA GLY A 18 10.29 -0.60 -11.90
C GLY A 18 11.01 -1.00 -10.60
N PHE A 19 12.00 -0.20 -10.21
CA PHE A 19 12.91 -0.50 -9.10
C PHE A 19 12.15 -0.73 -7.78
N PRO A 20 12.32 -1.88 -7.09
CA PRO A 20 11.42 -2.34 -6.02
C PRO A 20 11.13 -1.30 -4.92
N GLY A 21 12.15 -0.54 -4.49
CA GLY A 21 11.99 0.48 -3.45
C GLY A 21 11.35 1.80 -3.94
N ALA A 22 11.77 2.30 -5.11
CA ALA A 22 11.26 3.56 -5.65
C ALA A 22 9.82 3.42 -6.16
N CYS A 23 9.50 2.26 -6.74
CA CYS A 23 8.16 1.95 -7.22
C CYS A 23 7.15 1.78 -6.09
N ALA A 24 7.55 1.33 -4.90
CA ALA A 24 6.68 1.26 -3.73
C ALA A 24 6.19 2.65 -3.30
N ILE A 25 7.04 3.68 -3.34
CA ILE A 25 6.66 5.06 -3.00
C ILE A 25 5.70 5.61 -4.05
N VAL A 26 6.06 5.55 -5.33
CA VAL A 26 5.23 6.09 -6.42
C VAL A 26 3.87 5.40 -6.46
N CYS A 27 3.86 4.07 -6.31
CA CYS A 27 2.63 3.30 -6.18
C CYS A 27 1.81 3.72 -4.97
N GLY A 28 2.41 3.78 -3.79
CA GLY A 28 1.70 4.14 -2.58
C GLY A 28 1.06 5.53 -2.68
N ILE A 29 1.77 6.51 -3.27
CA ILE A 29 1.23 7.83 -3.57
C ILE A 29 0.06 7.74 -4.55
N ALA A 30 0.19 6.98 -5.65
CA ALA A 30 -0.88 6.82 -6.63
C ALA A 30 -2.13 6.15 -6.02
N MET A 31 -1.95 5.16 -5.14
CA MET A 31 -3.03 4.52 -4.38
C MET A 31 -3.72 5.48 -3.41
N ILE A 32 -2.94 6.33 -2.71
CA ILE A 32 -3.47 7.39 -1.84
C ILE A 32 -4.33 8.35 -2.67
N ILE A 33 -3.78 8.93 -3.73
CA ILE A 33 -4.50 9.89 -4.59
C ILE A 33 -5.75 9.23 -5.16
N GLY A 34 -5.62 8.04 -5.76
CA GLY A 34 -6.74 7.31 -6.35
C GLY A 34 -7.83 6.95 -5.33
N GLY A 35 -7.45 6.63 -4.09
CA GLY A 35 -8.39 6.36 -3.00
C GLY A 35 -9.06 7.63 -2.47
N LEU A 36 -8.34 8.74 -2.35
CA LEU A 36 -8.87 10.05 -1.95
C LEU A 36 -9.90 10.57 -2.96
N MET A 37 -9.62 10.44 -4.26
CA MET A 37 -10.53 10.82 -5.35
C MET A 37 -11.87 10.07 -5.33
N GLN A 38 -11.96 8.93 -4.64
CA GLN A 38 -13.17 8.13 -4.53
C GLN A 38 -14.02 8.44 -3.29
N ARG A 39 -13.53 9.30 -2.38
CA ARG A 39 -14.22 9.59 -1.11
C ARG A 39 -15.61 10.20 -1.27
N ARG A 40 -15.84 10.94 -2.36
CA ARG A 40 -17.11 11.66 -2.64
C ARG A 40 -18.08 10.87 -3.53
N LYS A 41 -17.79 9.60 -3.84
CA LYS A 41 -18.66 8.75 -4.65
C LYS A 41 -19.67 8.00 -3.77
N ASN A 42 -19.95 6.73 -4.07
CA ASN A 42 -20.84 5.90 -3.26
C ASN A 42 -20.12 5.31 -2.02
N PRO A 43 -20.85 4.80 -1.02
CA PRO A 43 -20.25 4.24 0.20
C PRO A 43 -19.29 3.07 -0.05
N VAL A 44 -19.56 2.25 -1.07
CA VAL A 44 -18.72 1.09 -1.44
C VAL A 44 -17.37 1.55 -2.00
N ALA A 45 -17.37 2.45 -2.97
CA ALA A 45 -16.17 3.07 -3.53
C ALA A 45 -15.40 3.87 -2.48
N ARG A 46 -16.10 4.53 -1.55
CA ARG A 46 -15.46 5.23 -0.43
C ARG A 46 -14.71 4.25 0.47
N ARG A 47 -15.28 3.09 0.79
CA ARG A 47 -14.63 2.06 1.63
C ARG A 47 -13.46 1.41 0.90
N THR A 48 -13.65 0.99 -0.35
CA THR A 48 -12.59 0.39 -1.18
C THR A 48 -11.45 1.37 -1.43
N GLY A 49 -11.76 2.63 -1.76
CA GLY A 49 -10.79 3.69 -1.93
C GLY A 49 -10.05 4.04 -0.65
N ARG A 50 -10.73 4.04 0.51
CA ARG A 50 -10.06 4.22 1.81
C ARG A 50 -9.06 3.11 2.07
N ASN A 51 -9.42 1.85 1.81
CA ASN A 51 -8.50 0.73 2.00
C ASN A 51 -7.29 0.81 1.06
N ALA A 52 -7.50 1.17 -0.21
CA ALA A 52 -6.41 1.42 -1.14
C ALA A 52 -5.47 2.53 -0.63
N ALA A 53 -6.03 3.64 -0.16
CA ALA A 53 -5.25 4.75 0.37
C ALA A 53 -4.48 4.40 1.66
N LEU A 54 -5.09 3.64 2.57
CA LEU A 54 -4.42 3.17 3.79
C LEU A 54 -3.29 2.20 3.46
N PHE A 55 -3.50 1.29 2.52
CA PHE A 55 -2.46 0.40 2.04
C PHE A 55 -1.31 1.19 1.38
N GLY A 56 -1.64 2.14 0.50
CA GLY A 56 -0.65 3.03 -0.10
C GLY A 56 0.14 3.84 0.93
N ALA A 57 -0.53 4.36 1.97
CA ALA A 57 0.13 5.05 3.08
C ALA A 57 1.07 4.11 3.85
N SER A 58 0.65 2.87 4.11
CA SER A 58 1.51 1.88 4.75
C SER A 58 2.76 1.59 3.90
N LEU A 59 2.63 1.47 2.58
CA LEU A 59 3.78 1.27 1.69
C LEU A 59 4.75 2.44 1.75
N VAL A 60 4.25 3.68 1.67
CA VAL A 60 5.09 4.89 1.72
C VAL A 60 5.79 4.99 3.08
N LEU A 61 5.05 4.82 4.18
CA LEU A 61 5.61 4.94 5.52
C LEU A 61 6.64 3.84 5.81
N SER A 62 6.35 2.58 5.47
CA SER A 62 7.31 1.48 5.63
C SER A 62 8.57 1.71 4.80
N THR A 63 8.42 2.21 3.58
CA THR A 63 9.57 2.50 2.70
C THR A 63 10.41 3.65 3.24
N ALA A 64 9.77 4.75 3.66
CA ALA A 64 10.47 5.89 4.26
C ALA A 64 11.18 5.48 5.56
N ALA A 65 10.52 4.69 6.42
CA ALA A 65 11.12 4.20 7.66
C ALA A 65 12.34 3.31 7.39
N PHE A 66 12.26 2.40 6.43
CA PHE A 66 13.38 1.54 6.05
C PHE A 66 14.60 2.35 5.59
N PHE A 67 14.40 3.28 4.64
CA PHE A 67 15.50 4.12 4.16
C PHE A 67 16.03 5.07 5.24
N ALA A 68 15.18 5.60 6.10
CA ALA A 68 15.61 6.45 7.21
C ALA A 68 16.51 5.69 8.19
N ILE A 69 16.13 4.47 8.59
CA ILE A 69 16.93 3.69 9.53
C ILE A 69 18.25 3.25 8.88
N MET A 70 18.22 2.81 7.62
CA MET A 70 19.45 2.48 6.88
C MET A 70 20.38 3.70 6.75
N GLY A 71 19.82 4.88 6.43
CA GLY A 71 20.58 6.12 6.33
C GLY A 71 21.19 6.56 7.66
N ILE A 72 20.47 6.40 8.77
CA ILE A 72 21.00 6.65 10.12
C ILE A 72 22.14 5.69 10.43
N GLY A 73 22.00 4.40 10.11
CA GLY A 73 23.05 3.40 10.30
C GLY A 73 24.34 3.77 9.56
N ILE A 74 24.22 4.11 8.27
CA ILE A 74 25.36 4.56 7.45
C ILE A 74 25.99 5.84 8.01
N ALA A 75 25.18 6.79 8.47
CA ALA A 75 25.69 8.03 9.05
C ALA A 75 26.47 7.80 10.36
N LEU A 76 25.99 6.89 11.21
CA LEU A 76 26.65 6.51 12.46
C LEU A 76 27.96 5.75 12.20
N GLU A 77 27.96 4.84 11.23
CA GLU A 77 29.17 4.11 10.80
C GLU A 77 30.24 5.09 10.28
N ASN A 78 29.85 6.04 9.42
CA ASN A 78 30.73 7.09 8.92
C ASN A 78 31.23 8.05 10.02
N ALA A 79 30.50 8.16 11.13
CA ALA A 79 30.92 8.91 12.31
C ALA A 79 31.86 8.10 13.24
N GLY A 80 32.22 6.87 12.86
CA GLY A 80 33.11 5.98 13.62
C GLY A 80 32.43 5.18 14.72
N SER A 81 31.09 5.11 14.73
CA SER A 81 30.35 4.26 15.67
C SER A 81 30.31 2.82 15.19
N ASP A 82 30.46 1.87 16.11
CA ASP A 82 30.18 0.46 15.82
C ASP A 82 28.66 0.24 15.76
N VAL A 83 28.16 0.01 14.55
CA VAL A 83 26.74 -0.23 14.27
C VAL A 83 26.41 -1.72 14.15
N GLU A 84 27.41 -2.61 14.16
CA GLU A 84 27.22 -4.04 13.99
C GLU A 84 26.29 -4.65 15.06
N PRO A 85 26.41 -4.29 16.37
CA PRO A 85 25.49 -4.78 17.39
C PRO A 85 24.04 -4.36 17.13
N PHE A 86 23.82 -3.16 16.59
CA PHE A 86 22.49 -2.67 16.25
C PHE A 86 21.89 -3.47 15.09
N PHE A 87 22.63 -3.69 14.01
CA PHE A 87 22.17 -4.49 12.88
C PHE A 87 21.97 -5.96 13.24
N ASN A 88 22.80 -6.53 14.10
CA ASN A 88 22.66 -7.91 14.56
C ASN A 88 21.44 -8.09 15.49
N ALA A 89 21.20 -7.14 16.41
CA ALA A 89 20.08 -7.20 17.33
C ALA A 89 18.73 -6.96 16.64
N PHE A 90 18.65 -5.97 15.73
CA PHE A 90 17.41 -5.58 15.08
C PHE A 90 17.21 -6.16 13.68
N GLY A 91 18.26 -6.69 13.05
CA GLY A 91 18.23 -7.20 11.68
C GLY A 91 17.19 -8.28 11.44
N PRO A 92 17.22 -9.39 12.19
CA PRO A 92 16.27 -10.48 11.98
C PRO A 92 14.81 -10.09 12.28
N PHE A 93 14.58 -9.15 13.19
CA PHE A 93 13.25 -8.83 13.72
C PHE A 93 12.62 -7.58 13.11
N VAL A 94 13.43 -6.67 12.55
CA VAL A 94 12.98 -5.41 11.98
C VAL A 94 13.39 -5.31 10.51
N PHE A 95 14.69 -5.41 10.19
CA PHE A 95 15.17 -5.17 8.82
C PHE A 95 14.73 -6.26 7.85
N ALA A 96 14.86 -7.53 8.22
CA ALA A 96 14.44 -8.63 7.37
C ALA A 96 12.92 -8.62 7.11
N PRO A 97 12.02 -8.51 8.13
CA PRO A 97 10.59 -8.42 7.88
C PRO A 97 10.19 -7.16 7.08
N LEU A 98 10.79 -6.01 7.37
CA LEU A 98 10.49 -4.76 6.65
C LEU A 98 10.97 -4.82 5.19
N GLY A 99 12.14 -5.41 4.94
CA GLY A 99 12.66 -5.66 3.59
C GLY A 99 11.77 -6.65 2.81
N ILE A 100 11.38 -7.77 3.43
CA ILE A 100 10.44 -8.74 2.84
C ILE A 100 9.10 -8.07 2.53
N TRP A 101 8.59 -7.24 3.44
CA TRP A 101 7.36 -6.49 3.22
C TRP A 101 7.47 -5.57 2.00
N MET A 102 8.56 -4.80 1.90
CA MET A 102 8.73 -3.83 0.82
C MET A 102 8.99 -4.45 -0.54
N ILE A 103 9.76 -5.55 -0.60
CA ILE A 103 10.21 -6.14 -1.86
C ILE A 103 9.22 -7.19 -2.36
N ILE A 104 8.57 -7.93 -1.46
CA ILE A 104 7.77 -9.10 -1.80
C ILE A 104 6.30 -8.85 -1.46
N VAL A 105 5.97 -8.73 -0.17
CA VAL A 105 4.56 -8.83 0.29
C VAL A 105 3.73 -7.63 -0.18
N GLY A 106 4.25 -6.42 0.01
CA GLY A 106 3.59 -5.18 -0.38
C GLY A 106 3.28 -5.11 -1.88
N PRO A 107 4.29 -5.28 -2.76
CA PRO A 107 4.07 -5.34 -4.20
C PRO A 107 3.12 -6.47 -4.62
N LEU A 108 3.24 -7.66 -4.03
CA LEU A 108 2.37 -8.79 -4.34
C LEU A 108 0.90 -8.50 -3.99
N VAL A 109 0.64 -7.91 -2.82
CA VAL A 109 -0.72 -7.52 -2.41
C VAL A 109 -1.26 -6.42 -3.33
N ALA A 110 -0.46 -5.40 -3.67
CA ALA A 110 -0.86 -4.37 -4.62
C ALA A 110 -1.21 -4.97 -5.99
N PHE A 111 -0.42 -5.93 -6.46
CA PHE A 111 -0.63 -6.63 -7.72
C PHE A 111 -1.92 -7.45 -7.73
N ILE A 112 -2.10 -8.35 -6.75
CA ILE A 112 -3.28 -9.20 -6.62
C ILE A 112 -4.55 -8.34 -6.54
N MET A 113 -4.55 -7.33 -5.68
CA MET A 113 -5.71 -6.46 -5.50
C MET A 113 -5.96 -5.56 -6.70
N GLY A 114 -4.90 -5.18 -7.43
CA GLY A 114 -5.00 -4.51 -8.72
C GLY A 114 -5.74 -5.37 -9.75
N ILE A 115 -5.34 -6.64 -9.91
CA ILE A 115 -6.01 -7.61 -10.79
C ILE A 115 -7.48 -7.78 -10.36
N VAL A 116 -7.73 -8.07 -9.08
CA VAL A 116 -9.10 -8.24 -8.56
C VAL A 116 -9.96 -7.02 -8.84
N GLY A 117 -9.41 -5.82 -8.65
CA GLY A 117 -10.08 -4.55 -8.94
C GLY A 117 -10.42 -4.35 -10.42
N LEU A 118 -9.61 -4.91 -11.33
CA LEU A 118 -9.88 -4.88 -12.77
C LEU A 118 -10.89 -5.97 -13.19
N THR A 119 -10.79 -7.18 -12.62
CA THR A 119 -11.58 -8.35 -13.05
C THR A 119 -12.98 -8.42 -12.45
N VAL A 120 -13.22 -7.82 -11.27
CA VAL A 120 -14.52 -7.89 -10.58
C VAL A 120 -15.17 -6.50 -10.50
N PRO A 121 -15.69 -5.96 -11.62
CA PRO A 121 -16.43 -4.69 -11.58
C PRO A 121 -17.71 -4.86 -10.76
N VAL A 122 -17.89 -4.00 -9.75
CA VAL A 122 -19.12 -3.97 -8.96
C VAL A 122 -20.11 -3.05 -9.67
N SER A 123 -21.13 -3.61 -10.31
CA SER A 123 -22.21 -2.80 -10.88
C SER A 123 -22.94 -1.99 -9.80
N ARG A 124 -23.56 -0.88 -10.19
CA ARG A 124 -24.33 -0.03 -9.25
C ARG A 124 -25.43 -0.81 -8.52
N GLU A 125 -26.08 -1.73 -9.21
CA GLU A 125 -27.11 -2.62 -8.65
C GLU A 125 -26.54 -3.62 -7.65
N LYS A 126 -25.33 -4.15 -7.89
CA LYS A 126 -24.64 -5.05 -6.96
C LYS A 126 -24.21 -4.28 -5.71
N ALA A 127 -23.71 -3.06 -5.87
CA ALA A 127 -23.40 -2.17 -4.74
C ALA A 127 -24.64 -1.81 -3.91
N ALA A 128 -25.76 -1.49 -4.56
CA ALA A 128 -27.03 -1.21 -3.89
C ALA A 128 -27.58 -2.44 -3.14
N ARG A 129 -27.49 -3.64 -3.74
CA ARG A 129 -27.84 -4.91 -3.06
C ARG A 129 -26.98 -5.20 -1.84
N ILE A 130 -25.66 -5.00 -1.94
CA ILE A 130 -24.73 -5.21 -0.82
C ILE A 130 -25.07 -4.24 0.33
N LEU A 131 -25.35 -2.97 0.00
CA LEU A 131 -25.75 -1.96 0.98
C LEU A 131 -27.09 -2.31 1.63
N ALA A 132 -28.10 -2.69 0.85
CA ALA A 132 -29.40 -3.10 1.36
C ALA A 132 -29.29 -4.32 2.30
N LYS A 133 -28.46 -5.31 1.94
CA LYS A 133 -28.21 -6.51 2.76
C LYS A 133 -27.55 -6.20 4.11
N HIS A 134 -26.70 -5.18 4.19
CA HIS A 134 -26.00 -4.80 5.43
C HIS A 134 -26.71 -3.69 6.22
N ALA A 135 -27.67 -2.97 5.62
CA ALA A 135 -28.48 -1.97 6.29
C ALA A 135 -29.61 -2.59 7.13
N GLY A 136 -30.07 -3.80 6.78
CA GLY A 136 -31.12 -4.53 7.51
C GLY A 136 -30.62 -5.42 8.65
N VAL A 137 -29.32 -5.49 8.90
CA VAL A 137 -28.72 -6.21 10.03
C VAL A 137 -28.28 -5.16 11.04
N ARG A 138 -29.20 -4.74 11.92
CA ARG A 138 -28.90 -3.97 13.12
C ARG A 138 -29.39 -4.74 14.32
#